data_AF-A0A944SFG0-F1
#
_entry.id   AF-A0A944SFG0-F1
#
_cell.length_a   1.000
_cell.length_b   1.000
_cell.length_c   1.000
_cell.angle_alpha   90.00
_cell.angle_beta   90.00
_cell.angle_gamma   90.00
#
_symmetry.space_group_name_H-M   'P 1'
#
loop_
_entity.id
_entity.type
_entity.pdbx_description
1 polymer ?
#
loop_
_entity_poly.entity_id
_entity_poly.type
_entity_poly.pdbx_seq_one_letter_code
_entity_poly.pdbx_strand_id
1 'polypeptide(L)'
;MMSSNGFVFFIAIAAAFFAFAGQSVRAGTFSPPEVLFISAGPFITGSDRAEREAAYRLDEKAYGHSATRTNRWYEGEKDRHEEFTGPFTITKNPITNADYAKFVSGNAHPPPTIDAETWAGYGLIHPFSRTKKFSWNGPLPPKGREKHPVVLVSHADTVSYALWLSKKTGMVWRLPTESEWEKAVRGTDGRRFPWGDQFFSSRLNSHDSGPFDTKDVGSFAKGASPFGLMDGSGQVFEWTSEDAGNGRFIVKGGSWDDKGCGVCRPAARHSRPANLRHILIGFRLVCETCASN
;
A
#
# COMPACT_ATOMS: atom_id res chain seq x y z
N MET A 1 29.75 -95.07 -10.56
CA MET A 1 30.24 -94.22 -9.45
C MET A 1 31.23 -93.24 -10.07
N MET A 2 30.80 -92.04 -10.49
CA MET A 2 30.82 -90.76 -9.70
C MET A 2 32.19 -90.54 -9.05
N SER A 3 32.89 -89.40 -9.11
CA SER A 3 32.73 -88.08 -9.72
C SER A 3 33.93 -87.27 -9.18
N SER A 4 34.56 -86.36 -9.95
CA SER A 4 35.13 -85.13 -9.38
C SER A 4 35.63 -84.19 -10.49
N ASN A 5 34.82 -83.19 -10.84
CA ASN A 5 35.28 -81.96 -11.48
C ASN A 5 35.12 -80.84 -10.44
N GLY A 6 36.23 -80.21 -10.06
CA GLY A 6 36.25 -79.06 -9.17
C GLY A 6 35.87 -77.78 -9.91
N PHE A 7 34.93 -77.02 -9.35
CA PHE A 7 34.56 -75.70 -9.80
C PHE A 7 35.02 -74.66 -8.78
N VAL A 8 35.74 -73.64 -9.25
CA VAL A 8 36.16 -72.45 -8.50
C VAL A 8 34.99 -71.46 -8.49
N PHE A 9 34.57 -71.00 -7.31
CA PHE A 9 33.56 -69.95 -7.16
C PHE A 9 34.23 -68.57 -7.20
N PHE A 10 33.84 -67.73 -8.16
CA PHE A 10 34.04 -66.27 -8.09
C PHE A 10 32.86 -65.63 -7.36
N ILE A 11 33.12 -64.87 -6.31
CA ILE A 11 32.12 -64.05 -5.61
C ILE A 11 32.01 -62.71 -6.36
N ALA A 12 30.86 -62.44 -6.98
CA ALA A 12 30.52 -61.13 -7.51
C ALA A 12 29.85 -60.28 -6.41
N ILE A 13 30.45 -59.15 -6.06
CA ILE A 13 29.84 -58.16 -5.16
C ILE A 13 28.94 -57.26 -6.01
N ALA A 14 27.62 -57.37 -5.83
CA ALA A 14 26.65 -56.46 -6.43
C ALA A 14 26.55 -55.18 -5.58
N ALA A 15 26.96 -54.04 -6.14
CA ALA A 15 26.72 -52.73 -5.55
C ALA A 15 25.27 -52.31 -5.78
N ALA A 16 24.48 -52.24 -4.71
CA ALA A 16 23.12 -51.70 -4.75
C ALA A 16 23.17 -50.16 -4.77
N PHE A 17 22.94 -49.56 -5.93
CA PHE A 17 22.67 -48.13 -6.04
C PHE A 17 21.21 -47.86 -5.63
N PHE A 18 21.02 -47.31 -4.43
CA PHE A 18 19.75 -46.72 -4.03
C PHE A 18 19.56 -45.40 -4.79
N ALA A 19 18.72 -45.42 -5.82
CA ALA A 19 18.21 -44.20 -6.43
C ALA A 19 17.25 -43.52 -5.44
N PHE A 20 17.73 -42.46 -4.77
CA PHE A 20 16.83 -41.52 -4.11
C PHE A 20 16.04 -40.78 -5.19
N ALA A 21 14.78 -41.15 -5.38
CA ALA A 21 13.82 -40.34 -6.10
C ALA A 21 13.67 -39.02 -5.35
N GLY A 22 14.36 -37.98 -5.83
CA GLY A 22 14.17 -36.62 -5.36
C GLY A 22 12.71 -36.24 -5.56
N GLN A 23 11.95 -36.16 -4.47
CA GLN A 23 10.67 -35.45 -4.48
C GLN A 23 10.99 -33.99 -4.77
N SER A 24 10.69 -33.54 -5.99
CA SER A 24 10.67 -32.13 -6.30
C SER A 24 9.55 -31.50 -5.49
N VAL A 25 9.91 -30.79 -4.42
CA VAL A 25 9.00 -29.87 -3.76
C VAL A 25 8.64 -28.82 -4.82
N ARG A 26 7.41 -28.85 -5.35
CA ARG A 26 6.89 -27.71 -6.10
C ARG A 26 6.95 -26.51 -5.16
N ALA A 27 7.88 -25.59 -5.43
CA ALA A 27 7.88 -24.28 -4.80
C ALA A 27 6.47 -23.69 -4.97
N GLY A 28 5.81 -23.37 -3.86
CA GLY A 28 4.49 -22.75 -3.90
C GLY A 28 4.55 -21.52 -4.81
N THR A 29 3.66 -21.46 -5.79
CA THR A 29 3.61 -20.37 -6.76
C THR A 29 3.41 -19.05 -6.01
N PHE A 30 4.33 -18.10 -6.21
CA PHE A 30 4.21 -16.77 -5.65
C PHE A 30 2.91 -16.11 -6.16
N SER A 31 2.06 -15.66 -5.24
CA SER A 31 0.86 -14.88 -5.59
C SER A 31 1.13 -13.39 -5.39
N PRO A 32 1.04 -12.57 -6.45
CA PRO A 32 1.08 -11.12 -6.32
C PRO A 32 -0.19 -10.59 -5.62
N PRO A 33 -0.18 -9.31 -5.18
CA PRO A 33 -1.38 -8.66 -4.65
C PRO A 33 -2.53 -8.63 -5.66
N GLU A 34 -3.78 -8.61 -5.17
CA GLU A 34 -4.97 -8.43 -6.00
C GLU A 34 -4.96 -7.03 -6.65
N VAL A 35 -5.28 -6.97 -7.94
CA VAL A 35 -5.24 -5.76 -8.75
C VAL A 35 -6.56 -5.50 -9.48
N LEU A 36 -6.77 -4.26 -9.88
CA LEU A 36 -7.89 -3.78 -10.67
C LEU A 36 -7.39 -3.09 -11.94
N PHE A 37 -8.06 -3.32 -13.05
CA PHE A 37 -7.81 -2.60 -14.30
C PHE A 37 -8.57 -1.27 -14.32
N ILE A 38 -7.86 -0.18 -14.63
CA ILE A 38 -8.41 1.15 -14.85
C ILE A 38 -8.26 1.47 -16.33
N SER A 39 -9.38 1.70 -17.01
CA SER A 39 -9.38 1.99 -18.44
C SER A 39 -8.70 3.32 -18.74
N ALA A 40 -8.05 3.38 -19.90
CA ALA A 40 -7.60 4.64 -20.49
C ALA A 40 -8.78 5.61 -20.63
N GLY A 41 -8.52 6.91 -20.54
CA GLY A 41 -9.56 7.91 -20.77
C GLY A 41 -9.44 9.15 -19.90
N PRO A 42 -10.25 10.17 -20.20
CA PRO A 42 -10.30 11.40 -19.42
C PRO A 42 -10.90 11.15 -18.02
N PHE A 43 -10.54 11.98 -17.07
CA PHE A 43 -11.14 12.08 -15.76
C PHE A 43 -11.03 13.51 -15.23
N ILE A 44 -11.95 13.92 -14.36
CA ILE A 44 -11.86 15.21 -13.67
C ILE A 44 -10.99 15.06 -12.41
N THR A 45 -9.88 15.80 -12.39
CA THR A 45 -8.88 15.83 -11.30
C THR A 45 -8.92 17.17 -10.57
N GLY A 46 -8.33 17.23 -9.37
CA GLY A 46 -8.20 18.47 -8.62
C GLY A 46 -9.52 18.95 -8.00
N SER A 47 -9.55 20.20 -7.55
CA SER A 47 -10.72 20.76 -6.89
C SER A 47 -10.96 22.23 -7.23
N ASP A 48 -12.23 22.59 -7.28
CA ASP A 48 -12.64 23.99 -7.40
C ASP A 48 -12.77 24.64 -6.00
N ARG A 49 -13.15 25.92 -5.98
CA ARG A 49 -13.37 26.64 -4.72
C ARG A 49 -14.49 26.03 -3.89
N ALA A 50 -15.57 25.53 -4.51
CA ALA A 50 -16.70 24.98 -3.80
C ALA A 50 -16.35 23.65 -3.11
N GLU A 51 -15.54 22.80 -3.76
CA GLU A 51 -14.99 21.58 -3.17
C GLU A 51 -14.06 21.87 -1.99
N ARG A 52 -13.15 22.85 -2.13
CA ARG A 52 -12.27 23.29 -1.02
C ARG A 52 -13.08 23.85 0.16
N GLU A 53 -14.09 24.66 -0.11
CA GLU A 53 -14.99 25.18 0.93
C GLU A 53 -15.79 24.08 1.63
N ALA A 54 -16.22 23.05 0.91
CA ALA A 54 -16.87 21.89 1.51
C ALA A 54 -15.91 21.15 2.46
N ALA A 55 -14.63 21.03 2.10
CA ALA A 55 -13.61 20.41 2.93
C ALA A 55 -13.38 21.19 4.24
N TYR A 56 -13.22 22.51 4.16
CA TYR A 56 -13.07 23.34 5.36
C TYR A 56 -14.30 23.25 6.28
N ARG A 57 -15.52 23.22 5.72
CA ARG A 57 -16.75 23.07 6.53
C ARG A 57 -16.83 21.72 7.24
N LEU A 58 -16.35 20.64 6.60
CA LEU A 58 -16.28 19.32 7.25
C LEU A 58 -15.34 19.36 8.45
N ASP A 59 -14.14 19.91 8.26
CA ASP A 59 -13.15 20.04 9.33
C ASP A 59 -13.65 20.96 10.45
N GLU A 60 -14.16 22.14 10.12
CA GLU A 60 -14.66 23.12 11.09
C GLU A 60 -15.78 22.54 11.95
N LYS A 61 -16.71 21.82 11.32
CA LYS A 61 -17.79 21.13 12.04
C LYS A 61 -17.23 20.06 12.98
N ALA A 62 -16.19 19.34 12.58
CA ALA A 62 -15.66 18.23 13.36
C ALA A 62 -14.71 18.70 14.48
N TYR A 63 -13.87 19.68 14.21
CA TYR A 63 -12.90 20.23 15.17
C TYR A 63 -13.50 21.30 16.09
N GLY A 64 -14.53 22.02 15.65
CA GLY A 64 -15.07 23.18 16.36
C GLY A 64 -14.22 24.44 16.20
N HIS A 65 -13.31 24.48 15.21
CA HIS A 65 -12.44 25.62 14.93
C HIS A 65 -12.01 25.66 13.45
N SER A 66 -11.57 26.82 12.97
CA SER A 66 -11.17 27.05 11.57
C SER A 66 -9.67 26.88 11.27
N ALA A 67 -8.93 26.16 12.11
CA ALA A 67 -7.47 26.04 11.96
C ALA A 67 -7.05 25.52 10.57
N THR A 68 -7.77 24.56 9.98
CA THR A 68 -7.42 24.03 8.64
C THR A 68 -7.58 25.10 7.56
N ARG A 69 -8.60 25.96 7.67
CA ARG A 69 -8.81 27.14 6.81
C ARG A 69 -7.75 28.21 7.01
N THR A 70 -7.49 28.59 8.25
CA THR A 70 -6.47 29.61 8.58
C THR A 70 -5.10 29.19 8.05
N ASN A 71 -4.79 27.90 8.13
CA ASN A 71 -3.55 27.32 7.61
C ASN A 71 -3.62 26.90 6.13
N ARG A 72 -4.73 27.20 5.43
CA ARG A 72 -4.88 27.04 3.98
C ARG A 72 -4.63 25.60 3.49
N TRP A 73 -5.05 24.60 4.26
CA TRP A 73 -4.72 23.18 4.01
C TRP A 73 -5.10 22.69 2.61
N TYR A 74 -6.16 23.24 2.01
CA TYR A 74 -6.67 22.80 0.72
C TYR A 74 -6.32 23.74 -0.43
N GLU A 75 -5.63 24.86 -0.17
CA GLU A 75 -5.27 25.81 -1.24
C GLU A 75 -4.14 25.31 -2.15
N GLY A 76 -3.43 24.25 -1.75
CA GLY A 76 -2.41 23.59 -2.57
C GLY A 76 -2.97 22.51 -3.51
N GLU A 77 -4.29 22.26 -3.50
CA GLU A 77 -4.95 21.33 -4.42
C GLU A 77 -4.81 21.82 -5.87
N LYS A 78 -4.59 20.90 -6.82
CA LYS A 78 -4.60 21.23 -8.25
C LYS A 78 -5.96 21.83 -8.59
N ASP A 79 -5.99 22.84 -9.44
CA ASP A 79 -7.25 23.37 -9.97
C ASP A 79 -8.02 22.28 -10.71
N ARG A 80 -9.35 22.35 -10.62
CA ARG A 80 -10.22 21.36 -11.27
C ARG A 80 -10.11 21.43 -12.79
N HIS A 81 -9.69 20.35 -13.42
CA HIS A 81 -9.59 20.24 -14.88
C HIS A 81 -9.77 18.80 -15.34
N GLU A 82 -9.98 18.61 -16.65
CA GLU A 82 -9.92 17.29 -17.28
C GLU A 82 -8.45 16.92 -17.51
N GLU A 83 -8.07 15.72 -17.09
CA GLU A 83 -6.77 15.11 -17.35
C GLU A 83 -6.98 13.73 -17.99
N PHE A 84 -5.99 13.24 -18.74
CA PHE A 84 -6.04 11.93 -19.38
C PHE A 84 -4.98 10.99 -18.79
N THR A 85 -5.37 9.75 -18.49
CA THR A 85 -4.39 8.67 -18.20
C THR A 85 -4.50 7.59 -19.27
N GLY A 86 -3.37 6.93 -19.55
CA GLY A 86 -3.39 5.61 -20.20
C GLY A 86 -4.12 4.56 -19.36
N PRO A 87 -4.27 3.33 -19.90
CA PRO A 87 -4.76 2.22 -19.09
C PRO A 87 -3.68 1.80 -18.11
N PHE A 88 -4.07 1.40 -16.90
CA PHE A 88 -3.14 0.89 -15.91
C PHE A 88 -3.83 -0.10 -14.99
N THR A 89 -3.05 -0.95 -14.34
CA THR A 89 -3.54 -1.89 -13.34
C THR A 89 -3.02 -1.48 -11.97
N ILE A 90 -3.85 -1.39 -10.94
CA ILE A 90 -3.48 -0.89 -9.61
C ILE A 90 -3.90 -1.87 -8.53
N THR A 91 -3.15 -2.01 -7.45
CA THR A 91 -3.55 -2.89 -6.34
C THR A 91 -4.86 -2.41 -5.74
N LYS A 92 -5.79 -3.36 -5.59
CA LYS A 92 -7.14 -3.10 -5.08
C LYS A 92 -7.12 -2.50 -3.68
N ASN A 93 -6.26 -3.05 -2.83
CA ASN A 93 -6.01 -2.62 -1.47
C ASN A 93 -4.62 -1.97 -1.37
N PRO A 94 -4.36 -1.18 -0.32
CA PRO A 94 -2.99 -0.88 0.10
C PRO A 94 -2.18 -2.17 0.33
N ILE A 95 -0.87 -2.12 0.14
CA ILE A 95 0.00 -3.27 0.39
C ILE A 95 -0.11 -3.69 1.85
N THR A 96 -0.41 -4.97 2.09
CA THR A 96 -0.57 -5.51 3.43
C THR A 96 0.77 -5.84 4.07
N ASN A 97 0.77 -5.96 5.40
CA ASN A 97 1.91 -6.52 6.13
C ASN A 97 2.30 -7.92 5.63
N ALA A 98 1.34 -8.78 5.30
CA ALA A 98 1.61 -10.12 4.76
C ALA A 98 2.28 -10.07 3.38
N ASP A 99 1.87 -9.13 2.52
CA ASP A 99 2.50 -8.94 1.21
C ASP A 99 3.92 -8.36 1.33
N TYR A 100 4.13 -7.44 2.27
CA TYR A 100 5.45 -6.88 2.56
C TYR A 100 6.39 -7.90 3.22
N ALA A 101 5.86 -8.85 4.00
CA ALA A 101 6.68 -9.87 4.69
C ALA A 101 7.41 -10.80 3.70
N LYS A 102 6.81 -11.03 2.52
CA LYS A 102 7.43 -11.77 1.41
C LYS A 102 8.70 -11.08 0.90
N PHE A 103 8.73 -9.75 0.92
CA PHE A 103 9.89 -8.95 0.54
C PHE A 103 10.98 -9.00 1.61
N VAL A 104 10.62 -8.82 2.88
CA VAL A 104 11.57 -8.83 4.00
C VAL A 104 12.24 -10.20 4.13
N SER A 105 11.47 -11.29 4.06
CA SER A 105 11.98 -12.66 4.23
C SER A 105 12.87 -13.12 3.06
N GLY A 106 12.81 -12.45 1.91
CA GLY A 106 13.48 -12.89 0.68
C GLY A 106 14.69 -12.06 0.23
N ASN A 107 14.94 -10.87 0.79
CA ASN A 107 15.95 -9.94 0.25
C ASN A 107 16.82 -9.22 1.27
N ALA A 108 16.85 -9.66 2.53
CA ALA A 108 17.59 -8.98 3.61
C ALA A 108 17.24 -7.48 3.77
N HIS A 109 16.07 -7.04 3.29
CA HIS A 109 15.61 -5.67 3.52
C HIS A 109 15.24 -5.49 4.99
N PRO A 110 15.65 -4.38 5.65
CA PRO A 110 15.26 -4.11 7.02
C PRO A 110 13.74 -4.16 7.22
N PRO A 111 13.24 -4.79 8.29
CA PRO A 111 11.81 -4.83 8.56
C PRO A 111 11.29 -3.42 8.91
N PRO A 112 10.02 -3.10 8.59
CA PRO A 112 9.41 -1.81 8.96
C PRO A 112 9.47 -1.53 10.46
N THR A 113 10.32 -0.59 10.85
CA THR A 113 10.51 -0.16 12.23
C THR A 113 11.15 1.23 12.26
N ILE A 114 11.16 1.82 13.44
CA ILE A 114 11.77 3.12 13.71
C ILE A 114 12.27 3.14 15.15
N ASP A 115 13.43 3.73 15.39
CA ASP A 115 13.97 3.94 16.73
C ASP A 115 13.44 5.26 17.33
N ALA A 116 13.67 5.44 18.64
CA ALA A 116 13.16 6.58 19.39
C ALA A 116 13.80 7.91 18.99
N GLU A 117 15.09 7.90 18.62
CA GLU A 117 15.84 9.09 18.26
C GLU A 117 15.37 9.62 16.91
N THR A 118 15.29 8.74 15.90
CA THR A 118 14.78 9.10 14.58
C THR A 118 13.32 9.59 14.66
N TRP A 119 12.47 8.92 15.45
CA TRP A 119 11.08 9.35 15.63
C TRP A 119 10.97 10.72 16.29
N ALA A 120 11.77 10.99 17.32
CA ALA A 120 11.82 12.29 17.97
C ALA A 120 12.28 13.40 17.00
N GLY A 121 13.25 13.08 16.13
CA GLY A 121 13.75 13.99 15.10
C GLY A 121 12.70 14.42 14.07
N TYR A 122 11.63 13.65 13.87
CA TYR A 122 10.54 14.03 12.98
C TYR A 122 9.61 15.13 13.55
N GLY A 123 9.60 15.35 14.87
CA GLY A 123 8.75 16.37 15.51
C GLY A 123 7.25 16.14 15.34
N LEU A 124 6.81 14.87 15.26
CA LEU A 124 5.42 14.48 15.04
C LEU A 124 4.58 14.58 16.33
N ILE A 125 3.28 14.78 16.18
CA ILE A 125 2.35 14.85 17.32
C ILE A 125 2.15 13.49 18.03
N HIS A 126 2.37 12.39 17.32
CA HIS A 126 2.25 11.04 17.89
C HIS A 126 3.50 10.70 18.72
N PRO A 127 3.38 10.27 19.98
CA PRO A 127 4.53 9.86 20.77
C PRO A 127 5.14 8.56 20.23
N PHE A 128 6.45 8.37 20.44
CA PHE A 128 7.16 7.15 20.02
C PHE A 128 6.48 5.87 20.54
N SER A 129 5.87 5.89 21.72
CA SER A 129 5.15 4.73 22.26
C SER A 129 4.05 4.19 21.34
N ARG A 130 3.45 5.03 20.47
CA ARG A 130 2.45 4.59 19.50
C ARG A 130 3.04 3.77 18.34
N THR A 131 4.32 3.90 18.04
CA THR A 131 4.95 3.13 16.94
C THR A 131 5.07 1.66 17.29
N LYS A 132 5.23 1.31 18.58
CA LYS A 132 5.50 -0.05 19.06
C LYS A 132 4.55 -1.12 18.53
N LYS A 133 3.26 -0.81 18.36
CA LYS A 133 2.26 -1.77 17.84
C LYS A 133 2.35 -2.00 16.34
N PHE A 134 3.00 -1.10 15.60
CA PHE A 134 3.21 -1.16 14.16
C PHE A 134 4.62 -1.64 13.80
N SER A 135 5.60 -1.42 14.68
CA SER A 135 6.98 -1.83 14.47
C SER A 135 7.12 -3.35 14.43
N TRP A 136 7.84 -3.82 13.43
CA TRP A 136 8.16 -5.22 13.26
C TRP A 136 9.34 -5.61 14.16
N ASN A 137 9.31 -6.83 14.69
CA ASN A 137 10.41 -7.41 15.45
C ASN A 137 10.95 -8.65 14.72
N GLY A 138 11.94 -8.44 13.86
CA GLY A 138 12.45 -9.45 12.93
C GLY A 138 11.65 -9.49 11.62
N PRO A 139 11.69 -10.61 10.87
CA PRO A 139 11.18 -10.68 9.51
C PRO A 139 9.65 -10.78 9.42
N LEU A 140 8.97 -10.96 10.55
CA LEU A 140 7.53 -11.16 10.61
C LEU A 140 6.81 -9.87 11.05
N PRO A 141 5.62 -9.61 10.50
CA PRO A 141 4.81 -8.49 10.94
C PRO A 141 4.29 -8.67 12.37
N PRO A 142 3.83 -7.59 13.02
CA PRO A 142 3.17 -7.71 14.32
C PRO A 142 2.00 -8.69 14.24
N LYS A 143 1.96 -9.62 15.20
CA LYS A 143 0.95 -10.69 15.25
C LYS A 143 -0.47 -10.13 15.18
N GLY A 144 -1.29 -10.70 14.30
CA GLY A 144 -2.69 -10.30 14.13
C GLY A 144 -2.89 -9.05 13.28
N ARG A 145 -1.82 -8.55 12.62
CA ARG A 145 -1.86 -7.39 11.72
C ARG A 145 -1.48 -7.75 10.29
N GLU A 146 -1.46 -9.03 9.95
CA GLU A 146 -1.01 -9.53 8.65
C GLU A 146 -1.82 -8.93 7.50
N LYS A 147 -3.13 -8.68 7.71
CA LYS A 147 -4.04 -8.07 6.73
C LYS A 147 -4.18 -6.55 6.86
N HIS A 148 -3.52 -5.93 7.83
CA HIS A 148 -3.47 -4.47 7.93
C HIS A 148 -2.50 -3.91 6.87
N PRO A 149 -2.68 -2.64 6.44
CA PRO A 149 -1.71 -1.98 5.58
C PRO A 149 -0.34 -1.92 6.28
N VAL A 150 0.72 -2.16 5.51
CA VAL A 150 2.08 -1.90 5.99
C VAL A 150 2.28 -0.40 6.15
N VAL A 151 2.87 0.00 7.28
CA VAL A 151 3.21 1.39 7.62
C VAL A 151 4.63 1.44 8.16
N LEU A 152 5.13 2.62 8.59
CA LEU A 152 6.53 2.81 8.98
C LEU A 152 7.51 2.47 7.84
N VAL A 153 7.08 2.72 6.60
CA VAL A 153 7.88 2.61 5.39
C VAL A 153 8.10 4.00 4.81
N SER A 154 9.36 4.29 4.47
CA SER A 154 9.75 5.52 3.77
C SER A 154 9.42 5.40 2.28
N HIS A 155 9.46 6.50 1.55
CA HIS A 155 9.28 6.47 0.10
C HIS A 155 10.28 5.50 -0.56
N ALA A 156 11.55 5.52 -0.14
CA ALA A 156 12.58 4.63 -0.67
C ALA A 156 12.31 3.13 -0.37
N ASP A 157 11.74 2.82 0.81
CA ASP A 157 11.35 1.45 1.15
C ASP A 157 10.24 0.95 0.19
N THR A 158 9.28 1.82 -0.16
CA THR A 158 8.19 1.46 -1.10
C THR A 158 8.69 1.26 -2.53
N VAL A 159 9.63 2.08 -3.00
CA VAL A 159 10.29 1.90 -4.32
C VAL A 159 11.07 0.59 -4.35
N SER A 160 11.80 0.28 -3.27
CA SER A 160 12.56 -0.98 -3.16
C SER A 160 11.63 -2.20 -3.20
N TYR A 161 10.48 -2.13 -2.52
CA TYR A 161 9.46 -3.18 -2.60
C TYR A 161 8.92 -3.35 -4.03
N ALA A 162 8.62 -2.25 -4.74
CA ALA A 162 8.13 -2.30 -6.11
C ALA A 162 9.16 -2.91 -7.08
N LEU A 163 10.44 -2.54 -6.96
CA LEU A 163 11.53 -3.12 -7.76
C LEU A 163 11.70 -4.63 -7.48
N TRP A 164 11.62 -5.04 -6.21
CA TRP A 164 11.64 -6.45 -5.87
C TRP A 164 10.45 -7.21 -6.45
N LEU A 165 9.24 -6.67 -6.31
CA LEU A 165 8.04 -7.31 -6.83
C LEU A 165 8.12 -7.44 -8.36
N SER A 166 8.72 -6.45 -9.02
CA SER A 166 9.00 -6.48 -10.45
C SER A 166 9.92 -7.65 -10.82
N LYS A 167 11.06 -7.78 -10.14
CA LYS A 167 11.97 -8.92 -10.34
C LYS A 167 11.29 -10.27 -10.03
N LYS A 168 10.43 -10.30 -9.02
CA LYS A 168 9.76 -11.53 -8.56
C LYS A 168 8.70 -12.03 -9.53
N THR A 169 7.99 -11.11 -10.19
CA THR A 169 6.85 -11.40 -11.06
C THR A 169 7.18 -11.35 -12.56
N GLY A 170 8.29 -10.70 -12.94
CA GLY A 170 8.60 -10.39 -14.34
C GLY A 170 7.73 -9.27 -14.91
N MET A 171 6.90 -8.61 -14.08
CA MET A 171 6.06 -7.47 -14.46
C MET A 171 6.69 -6.16 -13.98
N VAL A 172 6.28 -5.01 -14.52
CA VAL A 172 6.76 -3.70 -14.05
C VAL A 172 5.82 -3.16 -12.99
N TRP A 173 6.31 -3.07 -11.75
CA TRP A 173 5.60 -2.49 -10.61
C TRP A 173 6.25 -1.19 -10.15
N ARG A 174 5.43 -0.20 -9.83
CA ARG A 174 5.86 1.10 -9.31
C ARG A 174 4.80 1.72 -8.42
N LEU A 175 5.15 2.79 -7.72
CA LEU A 175 4.13 3.66 -7.11
C LEU A 175 3.22 4.27 -8.19
N PRO A 176 1.93 4.50 -7.88
CA PRO A 176 1.08 5.28 -8.75
C PRO A 176 1.60 6.71 -8.87
N THR A 177 1.41 7.34 -10.03
CA THR A 177 1.43 8.81 -10.09
C THR A 177 0.27 9.35 -9.26
N GLU A 178 0.32 10.62 -8.89
CA GLU A 178 -0.81 11.20 -8.17
C GLU A 178 -2.11 11.16 -9.00
N SER A 179 -2.01 11.41 -10.30
CA SER A 179 -3.17 11.41 -11.21
C SER A 179 -3.77 10.00 -11.36
N GLU A 180 -2.93 8.96 -11.47
CA GLU A 180 -3.41 7.56 -11.49
C GLU A 180 -4.10 7.19 -10.18
N TRP A 181 -3.51 7.58 -9.04
CA TRP A 181 -4.11 7.35 -7.73
C TRP A 181 -5.46 8.05 -7.63
N GLU A 182 -5.54 9.34 -7.99
CA GLU A 182 -6.77 10.11 -7.88
C GLU A 182 -7.85 9.56 -8.81
N LYS A 183 -7.54 9.21 -10.06
CA LYS A 183 -8.50 8.57 -10.96
C LYS A 183 -9.02 7.26 -10.39
N ALA A 184 -8.13 6.39 -9.90
CA ALA A 184 -8.51 5.07 -9.41
C ALA A 184 -9.41 5.14 -8.15
N VAL A 185 -9.23 6.17 -7.32
CA VAL A 185 -10.00 6.39 -6.08
C VAL A 185 -11.28 7.19 -6.34
N ARG A 186 -11.21 8.25 -7.15
CA ARG A 186 -12.31 9.19 -7.39
C ARG A 186 -13.30 8.67 -8.43
N GLY A 187 -12.84 7.96 -9.45
CA GLY A 187 -13.61 7.77 -10.68
C GLY A 187 -13.34 8.88 -11.69
N THR A 188 -14.26 9.08 -12.63
CA THR A 188 -14.06 10.01 -13.76
C THR A 188 -14.86 11.31 -13.70
N ASP A 189 -15.87 11.38 -12.84
CA ASP A 189 -16.90 12.43 -12.83
C ASP A 189 -16.60 13.63 -11.91
N GLY A 190 -15.48 13.62 -11.19
CA GLY A 190 -15.11 14.71 -10.30
C GLY A 190 -15.81 14.70 -8.94
N ARG A 191 -16.43 13.58 -8.53
CA ARG A 191 -17.04 13.44 -7.19
C ARG A 191 -16.06 13.71 -6.03
N ARG A 192 -16.56 14.18 -4.89
CA ARG A 192 -15.70 14.56 -3.73
C ARG A 192 -15.14 13.39 -2.93
N PHE A 193 -15.83 12.27 -2.89
CA PHE A 193 -15.41 11.02 -2.23
C PHE A 193 -15.62 9.84 -3.18
N PRO A 194 -14.97 8.69 -2.97
CA PRO A 194 -15.11 7.51 -3.86
C PRO A 194 -16.57 7.12 -4.13
N TRP A 195 -17.42 7.31 -3.12
CA TRP A 195 -18.84 6.97 -3.14
C TRP A 195 -19.80 8.12 -3.51
N GLY A 196 -19.31 9.31 -3.85
CA GLY A 196 -20.13 10.47 -4.21
C GLY A 196 -19.77 11.73 -3.43
N ASP A 197 -20.65 12.73 -3.45
CA ASP A 197 -20.33 14.07 -2.92
C ASP A 197 -20.63 14.28 -1.43
N GLN A 198 -21.43 13.38 -0.85
CA GLN A 198 -21.79 13.44 0.56
C GLN A 198 -20.78 12.65 1.40
N PHE A 199 -20.29 13.30 2.46
CA PHE A 199 -19.45 12.63 3.45
C PHE A 199 -20.27 11.64 4.29
N PHE A 200 -19.77 10.42 4.41
CA PHE A 200 -20.32 9.38 5.28
C PHE A 200 -19.19 8.74 6.07
N SER A 201 -19.08 9.08 7.36
CA SER A 201 -18.01 8.56 8.24
C SER A 201 -17.99 7.04 8.35
N SER A 202 -19.13 6.37 8.12
CA SER A 202 -19.23 4.90 8.15
C SER A 202 -18.64 4.20 6.91
N ARG A 203 -18.17 4.94 5.91
CA ARG A 203 -17.64 4.39 4.63
C ARG A 203 -16.11 4.38 4.56
N LEU A 204 -15.43 4.84 5.60
CA LEU A 204 -13.97 4.87 5.67
C LEU A 204 -13.48 4.62 7.09
N ASN A 205 -12.21 4.26 7.20
CA ASN A 205 -11.53 4.29 8.47
C ASN A 205 -10.97 5.69 8.73
N SER A 206 -11.57 6.43 9.65
CA SER A 206 -11.09 7.76 10.09
C SER A 206 -11.31 7.91 11.59
N HIS A 207 -10.88 9.03 12.19
CA HIS A 207 -11.17 9.30 13.59
C HIS A 207 -12.68 9.30 13.88
N ASP A 208 -13.51 9.70 12.90
CA ASP A 208 -14.95 9.92 13.11
C ASP A 208 -15.74 8.63 13.38
N SER A 209 -15.27 7.48 12.90
CA SER A 209 -15.99 6.19 13.05
C SER A 209 -15.09 4.95 13.06
N GLY A 210 -13.77 5.14 13.03
CA GLY A 210 -12.76 4.09 13.10
C GLY A 210 -12.30 3.76 14.53
N PRO A 211 -11.48 2.72 14.72
CA PRO A 211 -11.01 2.29 16.03
C PRO A 211 -9.80 3.11 16.53
N PHE A 212 -9.47 4.23 15.88
CA PHE A 212 -8.22 4.97 16.09
C PHE A 212 -6.97 4.09 15.90
N ASP A 213 -7.04 3.24 14.89
CA ASP A 213 -6.00 2.31 14.42
C ASP A 213 -6.31 1.91 12.97
N THR A 214 -5.34 1.33 12.25
CA THR A 214 -5.64 0.64 10.98
C THR A 214 -6.51 -0.59 11.23
N LYS A 215 -7.25 -1.03 10.21
CA LYS A 215 -7.98 -2.30 10.18
C LYS A 215 -7.44 -3.22 9.09
N ASP A 216 -7.94 -4.45 9.01
CA ASP A 216 -7.83 -5.27 7.81
C ASP A 216 -8.25 -4.48 6.57
N VAL A 217 -7.45 -4.54 5.52
CA VAL A 217 -7.78 -3.89 4.24
C VAL A 217 -9.12 -4.39 3.71
N GLY A 218 -9.88 -3.51 3.07
CA GLY A 218 -11.21 -3.81 2.53
C GLY A 218 -12.32 -3.89 3.57
N SER A 219 -12.07 -3.52 4.83
CA SER A 219 -13.08 -3.52 5.91
C SER A 219 -14.29 -2.61 5.64
N PHE A 220 -14.15 -1.62 4.74
CA PHE A 220 -15.17 -0.62 4.44
C PHE A 220 -15.71 -0.77 3.01
N ALA A 221 -16.38 -1.88 2.72
CA ALA A 221 -16.90 -2.22 1.38
C ALA A 221 -17.72 -1.09 0.70
N LYS A 222 -18.52 -0.35 1.49
CA LYS A 222 -19.33 0.79 0.97
C LYS A 222 -18.50 2.03 0.64
N GLY A 223 -17.21 2.00 0.97
CA GLY A 223 -16.20 3.01 0.67
C GLY A 223 -15.44 2.78 -0.64
N ALA A 224 -15.73 1.68 -1.35
CA ALA A 224 -15.07 1.37 -2.61
C ALA A 224 -15.24 2.49 -3.64
N SER A 225 -14.21 2.70 -4.47
CA SER A 225 -14.30 3.58 -5.64
C SER A 225 -15.24 3.01 -6.71
N PRO A 226 -15.59 3.79 -7.75
CA PRO A 226 -16.36 3.29 -8.89
C PRO A 226 -15.72 2.10 -9.61
N PHE A 227 -14.39 1.97 -9.48
CA PHE A 227 -13.61 0.88 -10.05
C PHE A 227 -13.46 -0.31 -9.09
N GLY A 228 -13.99 -0.23 -7.87
CA GLY A 228 -13.88 -1.25 -6.83
C GLY A 228 -12.61 -1.15 -5.98
N LEU A 229 -11.85 -0.06 -6.10
CA LEU A 229 -10.64 0.17 -5.31
C LEU A 229 -11.01 0.46 -3.85
N MET A 230 -10.34 -0.21 -2.93
CA MET A 230 -10.61 -0.16 -1.49
C MET A 230 -9.67 0.79 -0.76
N ASP A 231 -10.17 1.36 0.33
CA ASP A 231 -9.41 2.15 1.31
C ASP A 231 -8.66 3.36 0.71
N GLY A 232 -9.16 3.95 -0.38
CA GLY A 232 -8.58 5.16 -0.98
C GLY A 232 -8.97 6.47 -0.28
N SER A 233 -9.88 6.40 0.70
CA SER A 233 -10.23 7.51 1.59
C SER A 233 -10.16 7.00 3.02
N GLY A 234 -9.34 7.62 3.87
CA GLY A 234 -9.01 7.16 5.21
C GLY A 234 -8.02 6.00 5.22
N GLN A 235 -8.06 5.20 6.30
CA GLN A 235 -7.18 4.06 6.55
C GLN A 235 -5.71 4.46 6.70
N VAL A 236 -4.98 4.77 5.64
CA VAL A 236 -3.61 5.30 5.70
C VAL A 236 -3.42 6.28 4.54
N PHE A 237 -2.61 7.31 4.76
CA PHE A 237 -2.04 8.06 3.65
C PHE A 237 -1.20 7.11 2.79
N GLU A 238 -1.08 7.41 1.51
CA GLU A 238 -0.36 6.54 0.58
C GLU A 238 0.67 7.31 -0.22
N TRP A 239 1.91 6.83 -0.21
CA TRP A 239 2.97 7.34 -1.09
C TRP A 239 2.58 7.24 -2.56
N THR A 240 2.86 8.32 -3.30
CA THR A 240 2.80 8.37 -4.77
C THR A 240 4.20 8.66 -5.31
N SER A 241 4.40 8.49 -6.63
CA SER A 241 5.66 8.85 -7.29
C SER A 241 5.81 10.36 -7.56
N GLU A 242 4.83 11.19 -7.20
CA GLU A 242 4.83 12.63 -7.50
C GLU A 242 5.82 13.37 -6.59
N ASP A 243 6.86 13.95 -7.20
CA ASP A 243 7.84 14.80 -6.51
C ASP A 243 7.20 16.16 -6.16
N ALA A 244 7.24 16.52 -4.88
CA ALA A 244 6.76 17.80 -4.38
C ALA A 244 7.88 18.83 -4.18
N GLY A 245 9.10 18.50 -4.61
CA GLY A 245 10.31 19.29 -4.44
C GLY A 245 10.90 19.18 -3.03
N ASN A 246 12.15 19.63 -2.89
CA ASN A 246 12.86 19.71 -1.60
C ASN A 246 12.93 18.37 -0.84
N GLY A 247 13.09 17.26 -1.57
CA GLY A 247 13.17 15.91 -0.99
C GLY A 247 11.84 15.42 -0.40
N ARG A 248 10.70 15.85 -0.96
CA ARG A 248 9.37 15.48 -0.51
C ARG A 248 8.57 14.85 -1.64
N PHE A 249 7.67 13.94 -1.29
CA PHE A 249 6.74 13.31 -2.23
C PHE A 249 5.30 13.52 -1.78
N ILE A 250 4.37 13.50 -2.74
CA ILE A 250 2.94 13.56 -2.43
C ILE A 250 2.46 12.25 -1.81
N VAL A 251 1.69 12.39 -0.74
CA VAL A 251 0.85 11.35 -0.15
C VAL A 251 -0.62 11.74 -0.27
N LYS A 252 -1.48 10.74 -0.41
CA LYS A 252 -2.92 10.90 -0.70
C LYS A 252 -3.79 10.10 0.26
N GLY A 253 -5.08 10.40 0.33
CA GLY A 253 -6.11 9.55 0.95
C GLY A 253 -6.53 9.87 2.38
N GLY A 254 -5.72 10.56 3.18
CA GLY A 254 -5.99 10.70 4.61
C GLY A 254 -5.77 9.39 5.35
N SER A 255 -6.02 9.34 6.65
CA SER A 255 -5.67 8.20 7.49
C SER A 255 -6.66 7.98 8.65
N TRP A 256 -6.43 6.93 9.43
CA TRP A 256 -7.32 6.50 10.51
C TRP A 256 -7.45 7.50 11.67
N ASP A 257 -6.59 8.52 11.78
CA ASP A 257 -6.69 9.57 12.81
C ASP A 257 -7.21 10.91 12.30
N ASP A 258 -7.48 11.03 11.01
CA ASP A 258 -8.02 12.25 10.43
C ASP A 258 -9.50 12.41 10.82
N LYS A 259 -9.85 13.59 11.32
CA LYS A 259 -11.20 13.95 11.80
C LYS A 259 -11.86 14.93 10.84
N GLY A 260 -13.17 14.81 10.61
CA GLY A 260 -13.91 15.59 9.62
C GLY A 260 -13.63 15.18 8.17
N CYS A 261 -12.40 14.72 7.91
CA CYS A 261 -11.98 14.08 6.69
C CYS A 261 -12.08 14.96 5.43
N GLY A 262 -11.89 16.28 5.57
CA GLY A 262 -11.63 17.14 4.41
C GLY A 262 -10.38 16.70 3.64
N VAL A 263 -9.38 16.16 4.35
CA VAL A 263 -8.13 15.61 3.79
C VAL A 263 -8.29 14.19 3.21
N CYS A 264 -9.40 13.51 3.51
CA CYS A 264 -9.68 12.16 3.02
C CYS A 264 -10.31 12.15 1.62
N ARG A 265 -10.58 13.32 1.04
CA ARG A 265 -11.05 13.47 -0.34
C ARG A 265 -9.96 13.13 -1.33
N PRO A 266 -10.27 12.56 -2.52
CA PRO A 266 -9.26 12.23 -3.50
C PRO A 266 -8.46 13.43 -4.03
N ALA A 267 -9.05 14.62 -4.13
CA ALA A 267 -8.32 15.85 -4.51
C ALA A 267 -7.28 16.28 -3.48
N ALA A 268 -7.54 16.03 -2.20
CA ALA A 268 -6.67 16.50 -1.13
C ALA A 268 -5.28 15.89 -1.30
N ARG A 269 -4.27 16.72 -1.09
CA ARG A 269 -2.86 16.35 -1.32
C ARG A 269 -2.01 16.89 -0.20
N HIS A 270 -1.08 16.07 0.24
CA HIS A 270 -0.14 16.42 1.29
C HIS A 270 1.24 15.99 0.83
N SER A 271 2.29 16.79 1.05
CA SER A 271 3.66 16.32 0.83
C SER A 271 4.30 15.86 2.14
N ARG A 272 5.22 14.89 2.07
CA ARG A 272 5.98 14.39 3.23
C ARG A 272 7.45 14.21 2.84
N PRO A 273 8.41 14.43 3.77
CA PRO A 273 9.82 14.13 3.51
C PRO A 273 10.01 12.69 3.07
N ALA A 274 10.83 12.45 2.04
CA ALA A 274 11.01 11.12 1.45
C ALA A 274 11.50 10.07 2.45
N ASN A 275 12.27 10.49 3.46
CA ASN A 275 12.83 9.63 4.51
C ASN A 275 11.88 9.37 5.69
N LEU A 276 10.67 9.95 5.68
CA LEU A 276 9.73 9.80 6.78
C LEU A 276 9.17 8.37 6.84
N ARG A 277 9.26 7.73 8.01
CA ARG A 277 8.54 6.50 8.34
C ARG A 277 7.44 6.82 9.35
N HIS A 278 6.18 6.79 8.93
CA HIS A 278 5.04 7.18 9.78
C HIS A 278 4.03 6.04 9.95
N ILE A 279 3.38 5.98 11.12
CA ILE A 279 2.29 5.02 11.44
C ILE A 279 0.97 5.28 10.67
N LEU A 280 0.94 6.34 9.87
CA LEU A 280 -0.23 6.80 9.12
C LEU A 280 0.00 6.69 7.62
N ILE A 281 1.20 6.31 7.17
CA ILE A 281 1.56 6.30 5.75
C ILE A 281 1.95 4.89 5.35
N GLY A 282 1.19 4.34 4.42
CA GLY A 282 1.49 3.12 3.68
C GLY A 282 1.64 3.42 2.19
N PHE A 283 1.28 2.46 1.34
CA PHE A 283 1.30 2.65 -0.12
C PHE A 283 0.48 1.58 -0.83
N ARG A 284 0.20 1.85 -2.11
CA ARG A 284 -0.31 0.89 -3.10
C ARG A 284 0.58 0.91 -4.33
N LEU A 285 0.41 -0.03 -5.25
CA LEU A 285 1.23 -0.11 -6.46
C LEU A 285 0.41 -0.12 -7.74
N VAL A 286 0.99 0.42 -8.80
CA VAL A 286 0.59 0.19 -10.18
C VAL A 286 1.46 -0.91 -10.77
N CYS A 287 0.84 -1.79 -11.56
CA CYS A 287 1.48 -2.74 -12.45
C CYS A 287 1.24 -2.33 -13.90
N GLU A 288 2.27 -1.85 -14.59
CA GLU A 288 2.14 -1.34 -15.96
C GLU A 288 1.92 -2.46 -16.97
N THR A 289 2.59 -3.60 -16.77
CA THR A 289 2.59 -4.72 -17.72
C THR A 289 1.64 -5.85 -17.34
N CYS A 290 0.85 -5.71 -16.28
CA CYS A 290 -0.18 -6.70 -15.90
C CYS A 290 -1.37 -6.74 -16.87
N ALA A 291 -1.58 -5.67 -17.64
CA ALA A 291 -2.71 -5.53 -18.57
C ALA A 291 -2.44 -6.09 -19.97
N SER A 292 -1.26 -6.65 -20.24
CA SER A 292 -0.79 -6.99 -21.59
C SER A 292 -0.98 -8.48 -21.99
N ASN A 293 -1.99 -9.16 -21.46
CA ASN A 293 -2.33 -10.55 -21.87
C ASN A 293 -3.58 -10.59 -22.74
#